data_AF-A0A815G8P1-F1
#
_entry.id   AF-A0A815G8P1-F1
#
_cell.length_a   1.000
_cell.length_b   1.000
_cell.length_c   1.000
_cell.angle_alpha   90.00
_cell.angle_beta   90.00
_cell.angle_gamma   90.00
#
_symmetry.space_group_name_H-M   'P 1'
#
loop_
_entity.id
_entity.type
_entity.pdbx_description
1 polymer ?
#
loop_
_entity_poly.entity_id
_entity_poly.type
_entity_poly.pdbx_seq_one_letter_code
_entity_poly.pdbx_strand_id
1 'polypeptide(L)'
;MNNTARSFAYVEPTIVSLLILSSFIYLLNIARLIAHRLFYAGLVGEILVGIIYAAPLSNILKTEWEQTILDFGYLGLLLLVFEGGLETCLDFLAVKSNLFLSSAIGFTEILTPIESFAMGASLNATSLGTTFAILSSQGKYQLNKSRMGTSLVGAALLDDISRLVIASVIEKLRYLRQ
;
A
#
# COMPACT_ATOMS: atom_id res chain seq x y z
N MET A 1 -11.77 -38.68 -27.95
CA MET A 1 -12.06 -37.78 -26.81
C MET A 1 -11.30 -38.30 -25.60
N ASN A 2 -10.16 -37.69 -25.27
CA ASN A 2 -9.24 -38.18 -24.24
C ASN A 2 -9.41 -37.32 -22.97
N ASN A 3 -10.30 -37.73 -22.07
CA ASN A 3 -10.47 -37.12 -20.75
C ASN A 3 -9.59 -37.88 -19.74
N THR A 4 -8.35 -37.43 -19.57
CA THR A 4 -7.54 -37.80 -18.39
C THR A 4 -7.59 -36.66 -17.40
N ALA A 5 -8.55 -36.71 -16.49
CA ALA A 5 -8.55 -35.90 -15.28
C ALA A 5 -7.32 -36.31 -14.43
N ARG A 6 -6.18 -35.65 -14.65
CA ARG A 6 -5.03 -35.75 -13.77
C ARG A 6 -5.37 -34.96 -12.51
N SER A 7 -5.76 -35.64 -11.44
CA SER A 7 -5.69 -35.06 -10.11
C SER A 7 -4.22 -34.74 -9.82
N PHE A 8 -3.95 -33.54 -9.31
CA PHE A 8 -2.62 -33.25 -8.76
C PHE A 8 -2.37 -34.24 -7.63
N ALA A 9 -1.25 -34.97 -7.70
CA ALA A 9 -0.82 -35.80 -6.58
C ALA A 9 -0.60 -34.87 -5.38
N TYR A 10 -1.27 -35.16 -4.27
CA TYR A 10 -1.03 -34.42 -3.03
C TYR A 10 0.43 -34.59 -2.62
N VAL A 11 1.14 -33.48 -2.51
CA VAL A 11 2.50 -33.44 -1.99
C VAL A 11 2.41 -32.86 -0.58
N GLU A 12 2.72 -33.67 0.41
CA GLU A 12 2.71 -33.23 1.80
C GLU A 12 3.81 -32.18 2.04
N PRO A 13 3.50 -31.02 2.66
CA PRO A 13 4.51 -30.06 3.03
C PRO A 13 5.36 -30.58 4.19
N THR A 14 6.67 -30.36 4.11
CA THR A 14 7.59 -30.73 5.19
C THR A 14 7.27 -29.98 6.48
N ILE A 15 7.44 -30.64 7.63
CA ILE A 15 7.24 -30.07 8.97
C ILE A 15 7.96 -28.72 9.14
N VAL A 16 9.18 -28.58 8.61
CA VAL A 16 9.94 -27.32 8.65
C VAL A 16 9.21 -26.18 7.92
N SER A 17 8.56 -26.45 6.78
CA SER A 17 7.80 -25.43 6.04
C SER A 17 6.55 -24.99 6.83
N LEU A 18 5.85 -25.93 7.47
CA LEU A 18 4.72 -25.62 8.34
C LEU A 18 5.17 -24.82 9.57
N LEU A 19 6.33 -25.15 10.15
CA LEU A 19 6.89 -24.43 11.29
C LEU A 19 7.29 -22.99 10.91
N ILE A 20 7.89 -22.80 9.74
CA ILE A 20 8.21 -21.47 9.22
C ILE A 20 6.92 -20.66 9.03
N LEU A 21 5.93 -21.20 8.32
CA LEU A 21 4.68 -20.49 8.04
C LEU A 21 3.91 -20.15 9.33
N SER A 22 3.82 -21.10 10.27
CA SER A 22 3.19 -20.85 11.57
C SER A 22 3.95 -19.82 12.40
N SER A 23 5.29 -19.87 12.42
CA SER A 23 6.11 -18.85 13.09
C SER A 23 5.91 -17.46 12.49
N PHE A 24 5.80 -17.35 11.17
CA PHE A 24 5.56 -16.11 10.46
C PHE A 24 4.21 -15.50 10.86
N ILE A 25 3.12 -16.29 10.80
CA ILE A 25 1.78 -15.84 11.18
C ILE A 25 1.72 -15.45 12.66
N TYR A 26 2.37 -16.23 13.53
CA TYR A 26 2.39 -15.95 14.96
C TYR A 26 3.15 -14.66 15.28
N LEU A 27 4.32 -14.46 14.67
CA LEU A 27 5.13 -13.26 14.89
C LEU A 27 4.50 -12.01 14.29
N LEU A 28 3.78 -12.10 13.17
CA LEU A 28 2.99 -10.99 12.64
C LEU A 28 2.01 -10.45 13.70
N ASN A 29 1.28 -11.35 14.37
CA ASN A 29 0.33 -10.97 15.42
C ASN A 29 1.00 -10.36 16.64
N ILE A 30 2.12 -10.94 17.09
CA ILE A 30 2.88 -10.39 18.22
C ILE A 30 3.45 -9.02 17.89
N ALA A 31 4.09 -8.88 16.73
CA ALA A 31 4.69 -7.62 16.32
C ALA A 31 3.64 -6.53 16.14
N ARG A 32 2.46 -6.86 15.59
CA ARG A 32 1.31 -5.95 15.56
C ARG A 32 0.96 -5.45 16.96
N LEU A 33 0.82 -6.37 17.93
CA LEU A 33 0.46 -6.02 19.31
C LEU A 33 1.51 -5.11 19.95
N ILE A 34 2.80 -5.46 19.80
CA ILE A 34 3.92 -4.68 20.35
C ILE A 34 3.97 -3.29 19.70
N ALA A 35 3.93 -3.22 18.37
CA ALA A 35 3.98 -1.96 17.64
C ALA A 35 2.76 -1.08 17.93
N HIS A 36 1.58 -1.66 18.10
CA HIS A 36 0.40 -0.91 18.52
C HIS A 36 0.55 -0.34 19.95
N ARG A 37 1.13 -1.10 20.88
CA ARG A 37 1.38 -0.60 22.24
C ARG A 37 2.44 0.50 22.31
N LEU A 38 3.50 0.40 21.49
CA LEU A 38 4.61 1.33 21.52
C LEU A 38 4.37 2.58 20.66
N PHE A 39 3.83 2.41 19.46
CA PHE A 39 3.74 3.46 18.43
C PHE A 39 2.32 3.77 17.98
N TYR A 40 1.30 3.09 18.53
CA TYR A 40 -0.09 3.16 18.06
C TYR A 40 -0.27 2.83 16.57
N ALA A 41 0.73 2.21 15.93
CA ALA A 41 0.77 1.90 14.52
C ALA A 41 1.11 0.41 14.33
N GLY A 42 0.10 -0.45 14.55
CA GLY A 42 0.28 -1.90 14.50
C GLY A 42 0.81 -2.41 13.15
N LEU A 43 0.41 -1.76 12.05
CA LEU A 43 0.86 -2.06 10.69
C LEU A 43 2.40 -2.02 10.55
N VAL A 44 3.07 -1.12 11.27
CA VAL A 44 4.53 -1.00 11.24
C VAL A 44 5.20 -2.29 11.73
N GLY A 45 4.65 -2.91 12.79
CA GLY A 45 5.17 -4.17 13.30
C GLY A 45 5.03 -5.31 12.28
N GLU A 46 3.93 -5.34 11.55
CA GLU A 46 3.69 -6.35 10.52
C GLU A 46 4.62 -6.18 9.32
N ILE A 47 4.81 -4.94 8.85
CA ILE A 47 5.76 -4.62 7.78
C ILE A 47 7.17 -5.05 8.19
N LEU A 48 7.59 -4.78 9.42
CA LEU A 48 8.92 -5.18 9.91
C LEU A 48 9.09 -6.70 9.90
N VAL A 49 8.10 -7.47 10.36
CA VAL A 49 8.16 -8.94 10.30
C VAL A 49 8.19 -9.42 8.86
N GLY A 50 7.40 -8.82 7.98
CA GLY A 50 7.41 -9.09 6.53
C GLY A 50 8.81 -8.88 5.93
N ILE A 51 9.43 -7.73 6.20
CA ILE A 51 10.80 -7.41 5.74
C ILE A 51 11.81 -8.41 6.28
N ILE A 52 11.70 -8.79 7.56
CA ILE A 52 12.63 -9.74 8.18
C ILE A 52 12.49 -11.12 7.54
N TYR A 53 11.28 -11.61 7.25
CA TYR A 53 11.06 -12.97 6.74
C TYR A 53 11.22 -13.10 5.21
N ALA A 54 10.97 -12.03 4.47
CA ALA A 54 10.99 -12.04 3.01
C ALA A 54 12.38 -11.79 2.42
N ALA A 55 12.52 -12.06 1.11
CA ALA A 55 13.64 -11.58 0.32
C ALA A 55 13.61 -10.04 0.15
N PRO A 56 14.77 -9.34 0.12
CA PRO A 56 16.14 -9.87 0.06
C PRO A 56 16.80 -10.10 1.42
N LEU A 57 16.14 -9.80 2.55
CA LEU A 57 16.84 -9.64 3.82
C LEU A 57 17.21 -10.97 4.50
N SER A 58 16.25 -11.89 4.69
CA SER A 58 16.54 -13.22 5.23
C SER A 58 16.19 -14.36 4.29
N ASN A 59 15.24 -14.15 3.36
CA ASN A 59 14.77 -15.18 2.43
C ASN A 59 14.36 -16.49 3.13
N ILE A 60 13.77 -16.39 4.32
CA ILE A 60 13.29 -17.54 5.11
C ILE A 60 11.99 -18.08 4.51
N LEU A 61 11.14 -17.18 4.00
CA LEU A 61 9.90 -17.55 3.35
C LEU A 61 10.16 -18.05 1.93
N LYS A 62 9.56 -19.18 1.57
CA LYS A 62 9.61 -19.71 0.21
C LYS A 62 8.89 -18.76 -0.75
N THR A 63 9.45 -18.54 -1.93
CA THR A 63 8.94 -17.59 -2.94
C THR A 63 7.48 -17.82 -3.33
N GLU A 64 7.02 -19.07 -3.40
CA GLU A 64 5.61 -19.41 -3.69
C GLU A 64 4.65 -18.83 -2.63
N TRP A 65 5.06 -18.85 -1.36
CA TRP A 65 4.27 -18.32 -0.25
C TRP A 65 4.33 -16.80 -0.21
N GLU A 66 5.51 -16.22 -0.51
CA GLU A 66 5.64 -14.76 -0.65
C GLU A 66 4.67 -14.22 -1.70
N GLN A 67 4.64 -14.82 -2.90
CA GLN A 67 3.73 -14.44 -3.96
C GLN A 67 2.26 -14.59 -3.54
N THR A 68 1.92 -15.72 -2.92
CA THR A 68 0.55 -15.95 -2.43
C THR A 68 0.14 -14.90 -1.39
N ILE A 69 1.01 -14.61 -0.41
CA ILE A 69 0.75 -13.61 0.63
C ILE A 69 0.66 -12.20 0.03
N LEU A 70 1.49 -11.89 -0.97
CA LEU A 70 1.43 -10.63 -1.71
C LEU A 70 0.09 -10.48 -2.44
N ASP A 71 -0.38 -11.52 -3.13
CA ASP A 71 -1.66 -11.51 -3.84
C ASP A 71 -2.83 -11.30 -2.87
N PHE A 72 -2.83 -12.00 -1.73
CA PHE A 72 -3.81 -11.75 -0.67
C PHE A 72 -3.67 -10.35 -0.06
N GLY A 73 -2.44 -9.83 0.05
CA GLY A 73 -2.17 -8.47 0.49
C GLY A 73 -2.75 -7.42 -0.47
N TYR A 74 -2.61 -7.63 -1.78
CA TYR A 74 -3.23 -6.78 -2.81
C TYR A 74 -4.76 -6.83 -2.75
N LEU A 75 -5.34 -8.02 -2.53
CA LEU A 75 -6.79 -8.16 -2.35
C LEU A 75 -7.27 -7.41 -1.10
N GLY A 76 -6.56 -7.57 0.02
CA GLY A 76 -6.84 -6.84 1.25
C GLY A 76 -6.72 -5.32 1.08
N LEU A 77 -5.70 -4.86 0.36
CA LEU A 77 -5.52 -3.45 0.01
C LEU A 77 -6.69 -2.92 -0.83
N LEU A 78 -7.15 -3.66 -1.83
CA LEU A 78 -8.31 -3.29 -2.65
C LEU A 78 -9.58 -3.15 -1.80
N LEU A 79 -9.85 -4.14 -0.94
CA LEU A 79 -11.01 -4.10 -0.03
C LEU A 79 -10.94 -2.91 0.93
N LEU A 80 -9.76 -2.61 1.45
CA LEU A 80 -9.55 -1.52 2.38
C LEU A 80 -9.71 -0.14 1.71
N VAL A 81 -9.20 0.03 0.49
CA VAL A 81 -9.45 1.24 -0.32
C VAL A 81 -10.92 1.36 -0.69
N PHE A 82 -11.58 0.25 -1.02
CA PHE A 82 -13.01 0.23 -1.32
C PHE A 82 -13.86 0.64 -0.11
N GLU A 83 -13.61 0.05 1.06
CA GLU A 83 -14.26 0.42 2.33
C GLU A 83 -14.01 1.90 2.66
N GLY A 84 -12.77 2.37 2.57
CA GLY A 84 -12.41 3.76 2.79
C GLY A 84 -13.11 4.72 1.82
N GLY A 85 -13.28 4.34 0.55
CA GLY A 85 -14.02 5.10 -0.45
C GLY A 85 -15.53 5.19 -0.18
N LEU A 86 -16.12 4.15 0.40
CA LEU A 86 -17.52 4.15 0.83
C LEU A 86 -17.74 5.02 2.06
N GLU A 87 -16.80 5.05 3.01
CA GLU A 87 -16.89 5.90 4.21
C GLU A 87 -16.66 7.39 3.92
N THR A 88 -15.94 7.72 2.84
CA THR A 88 -15.65 9.12 2.49
C THR A 88 -16.83 9.81 1.82
N CYS A 89 -17.51 10.70 2.54
CA CYS A 89 -18.44 11.65 1.92
C CYS A 89 -17.65 12.71 1.11
N LEU A 90 -17.91 12.82 -0.19
CA LEU A 90 -17.25 13.74 -1.13
C LEU A 90 -17.53 15.23 -0.89
N ASP A 91 -18.33 15.59 0.12
CA ASP A 91 -18.76 16.97 0.40
C ASP A 91 -17.60 17.95 0.65
N PHE A 92 -16.40 17.45 0.96
CA PHE A 92 -15.22 18.28 1.24
C PHE A 92 -14.32 18.56 0.01
N LEU A 93 -14.55 17.91 -1.15
CA LEU A 93 -13.79 18.17 -2.38
C LEU A 93 -13.97 19.62 -2.91
N ALA A 94 -14.89 20.38 -2.30
CA ALA A 94 -15.21 21.77 -2.59
C ALA A 94 -14.26 22.82 -1.94
N VAL A 95 -13.19 22.43 -1.25
CA VAL A 95 -12.20 23.40 -0.75
C VAL A 95 -11.21 23.77 -1.85
N LYS A 96 -11.59 24.76 -2.67
CA LYS A 96 -10.81 25.40 -3.75
C LYS A 96 -9.36 25.78 -3.38
N SER A 97 -9.03 25.85 -2.09
CA SER A 97 -7.72 26.30 -1.61
C SER A 97 -6.59 25.29 -1.79
N ASN A 98 -6.85 23.97 -1.74
CA ASN A 98 -5.79 22.96 -1.87
C ASN A 98 -5.34 22.74 -3.32
N LEU A 99 -6.22 23.03 -4.29
CA LEU A 99 -5.94 22.94 -5.72
C LEU A 99 -4.91 23.99 -6.16
N PHE A 100 -4.97 25.19 -5.55
CA PHE A 100 -4.05 26.29 -5.87
C PHE A 100 -2.64 26.04 -5.31
N LEU A 101 -2.52 25.42 -4.13
CA LEU A 101 -1.23 25.11 -3.51
C LEU A 101 -0.49 23.97 -4.24
N SER A 102 -1.22 22.96 -4.73
CA SER A 102 -0.66 21.86 -5.53
C SER A 102 -0.10 22.33 -6.89
N SER A 103 -0.75 23.33 -7.53
CA SER A 103 -0.27 23.89 -8.79
C SER A 103 1.09 24.59 -8.67
N ALA A 104 1.43 25.15 -7.51
CA ALA A 104 2.68 25.89 -7.33
C ALA A 104 3.90 24.97 -7.16
N ILE A 105 3.72 23.80 -6.56
CA ILE A 105 4.79 22.81 -6.32
C ILE A 105 5.12 22.06 -7.63
N GLY A 106 4.13 21.82 -8.49
CA GLY A 106 4.35 21.19 -9.81
C GLY A 106 5.25 21.99 -10.76
N PHE A 107 5.35 23.32 -10.61
CA PHE A 107 6.23 24.14 -11.44
C PHE A 107 7.71 24.01 -11.07
N THR A 108 8.05 23.58 -9.86
CA THR A 108 9.45 23.50 -9.41
C THR A 108 10.18 22.27 -9.96
N GLU A 109 9.45 21.24 -10.40
CA GLU A 109 10.03 19.97 -10.88
C GLU A 109 10.25 19.91 -12.40
N ILE A 110 9.67 20.86 -13.17
CA ILE A 110 9.71 20.92 -14.65
C ILE A 110 11.13 21.22 -15.20
N LEU A 111 12.05 21.74 -14.38
CA LEU A 111 13.38 22.18 -14.85
C LEU A 111 14.48 21.12 -14.74
N THR A 112 14.15 19.88 -14.37
CA THR A 112 15.15 18.84 -14.07
C THR A 112 15.13 17.69 -15.10
N PRO A 113 16.22 16.91 -15.23
CA PRO A 113 16.24 15.71 -16.09
C PRO A 113 15.03 14.79 -15.83
N ILE A 114 14.54 14.12 -16.86
CA ILE A 114 13.40 13.18 -16.76
C ILE A 114 13.54 12.17 -15.61
N GLU A 115 14.77 11.78 -15.27
CA GLU A 115 15.07 10.88 -14.15
C GLU A 115 14.81 11.50 -12.78
N SER A 116 15.22 12.75 -12.54
CA SER A 116 14.93 13.45 -11.28
C SER A 116 13.46 13.85 -11.16
N PHE A 117 12.81 14.17 -12.29
CA PHE A 117 11.36 14.38 -12.33
C PHE A 117 10.60 13.10 -11.96
N ALA A 118 10.97 11.95 -12.53
CA ALA A 118 10.36 10.67 -12.18
C ALA A 118 10.61 10.28 -10.71
N MET A 119 11.81 10.56 -10.20
CA MET A 119 12.15 10.31 -8.79
C MET A 119 11.31 11.20 -7.85
N GLY A 120 11.19 12.50 -8.13
CA GLY A 120 10.34 13.41 -7.37
C GLY A 120 8.87 13.00 -7.38
N ALA A 121 8.33 12.68 -8.57
CA ALA A 121 6.97 12.20 -8.74
C ALA A 121 6.66 10.93 -7.93
N SER A 122 7.62 10.00 -7.85
CA SER A 122 7.48 8.77 -7.05
C SER A 122 7.53 9.00 -5.54
N LEU A 123 8.21 10.05 -5.07
CA LEU A 123 8.29 10.39 -3.64
C LEU A 123 7.05 11.15 -3.14
N ASN A 124 6.37 11.89 -4.02
CA ASN A 124 5.12 12.57 -3.66
C ASN A 124 3.96 11.57 -3.40
N ALA A 125 4.13 10.31 -3.81
CA ALA A 125 3.95 9.08 -3.01
C ALA A 125 2.91 8.83 -1.88
N THR A 126 1.84 9.59 -1.59
CA THR A 126 0.82 9.19 -0.60
C THR A 126 0.13 7.86 -0.96
N SER A 127 0.12 6.91 -0.01
CA SER A 127 -0.56 5.62 -0.12
C SER A 127 -1.88 5.62 0.66
N LEU A 128 -3.02 5.63 -0.04
CA LEU A 128 -4.36 5.55 0.55
C LEU A 128 -4.52 4.33 1.46
N GLY A 129 -3.99 3.17 1.04
CA GLY A 129 -4.13 1.93 1.80
C GLY A 129 -3.49 1.97 3.19
N THR A 130 -2.26 2.49 3.27
CA THR A 130 -1.58 2.65 4.56
C THR A 130 -2.27 3.71 5.43
N THR A 131 -2.76 4.79 4.80
CA THR A 131 -3.49 5.86 5.48
C THR A 131 -4.78 5.35 6.11
N PHE A 132 -5.59 4.62 5.34
CA PHE A 132 -6.83 4.01 5.81
C PHE A 132 -6.59 2.93 6.86
N ALA A 133 -5.58 2.06 6.69
CA ALA A 133 -5.21 1.05 7.68
C ALA A 133 -4.84 1.67 9.04
N ILE A 134 -4.17 2.82 9.03
CA ILE A 134 -3.81 3.53 10.25
C ILE A 134 -5.04 4.25 10.82
N LEU A 135 -5.82 4.96 10.01
CA LEU A 135 -7.03 5.66 10.45
C LEU A 135 -8.06 4.70 11.09
N SER A 136 -8.25 3.52 10.51
CA SER A 136 -9.16 2.48 11.04
C SER A 136 -8.62 1.86 12.33
N SER A 137 -7.30 1.73 12.48
CA SER A 137 -6.66 1.24 13.72
C SER A 137 -6.84 2.18 14.93
N GLN A 138 -7.25 3.44 14.70
CA GLN A 138 -7.46 4.47 15.72
C GLN A 138 -8.93 4.59 16.16
N GLY A 139 -9.63 3.46 16.29
CA GLY A 139 -11.06 3.40 16.62
C GLY A 139 -11.48 4.16 17.89
N LYS A 140 -10.55 4.38 18.83
CA LYS A 140 -10.80 5.19 20.05
C LYS A 140 -11.06 6.68 19.75
N TYR A 141 -10.48 7.21 18.68
CA TYR A 141 -10.54 8.64 18.35
C TYR A 141 -11.43 8.94 17.14
N GLN A 142 -12.03 7.92 16.50
CA GLN A 142 -12.88 8.06 15.29
C GLN A 142 -12.30 9.06 14.27
N LEU A 143 -10.99 8.94 14.01
CA LEU A 143 -10.28 9.90 13.17
C LEU A 143 -10.82 9.94 11.75
N ASN A 144 -11.34 8.81 11.23
CA ASN A 144 -12.01 8.72 9.93
C ASN A 144 -13.21 9.67 9.80
N LYS A 145 -13.92 9.97 10.90
CA LYS A 145 -15.05 10.91 10.92
C LYS A 145 -14.66 12.34 11.30
N SER A 146 -13.42 12.55 11.73
CA SER A 146 -12.92 13.88 12.09
C SER A 146 -12.67 14.73 10.84
N ARG A 147 -12.79 16.06 10.96
CA ARG A 147 -12.45 17.00 9.87
C ARG A 147 -11.01 16.83 9.37
N MET A 148 -10.11 16.41 10.26
CA MET A 148 -8.72 16.15 9.93
C MET A 148 -8.57 14.87 9.10
N GLY A 149 -9.26 13.79 9.46
CA GLY A 149 -9.25 12.54 8.70
C GLY A 149 -9.90 12.66 7.33
N THR A 150 -11.05 13.35 7.23
CA THR A 150 -11.69 13.59 5.94
C THR A 150 -10.83 14.49 5.03
N SER A 151 -10.18 15.50 5.58
CA SER A 151 -9.23 16.34 4.82
C SER A 151 -7.98 15.55 4.39
N LEU A 152 -7.48 14.64 5.23
CA LEU A 152 -6.30 13.82 4.92
C LEU A 152 -6.60 12.84 3.78
N VAL A 153 -7.76 12.18 3.83
CA VAL A 153 -8.19 11.26 2.78
C VAL A 153 -8.49 12.01 1.49
N GLY A 154 -9.13 13.18 1.56
CA GLY A 154 -9.35 14.04 0.38
C GLY A 154 -8.05 14.49 -0.27
N ALA A 155 -7.03 14.83 0.52
CA ALA A 155 -5.70 15.15 0.00
C ALA A 155 -5.05 13.95 -0.69
N ALA A 156 -5.13 12.75 -0.08
CA ALA A 156 -4.58 11.52 -0.65
C ALA A 156 -5.27 11.13 -1.98
N LEU A 157 -6.60 11.33 -2.10
CA LEU A 157 -7.33 11.10 -3.35
C LEU A 157 -6.92 12.08 -4.46
N LEU A 158 -6.74 13.37 -4.14
CA LEU A 158 -6.31 14.37 -5.12
C LEU A 158 -4.88 14.10 -5.62
N ASP A 159 -4.02 13.65 -4.73
CA ASP A 159 -2.64 13.27 -5.03
C ASP A 159 -2.59 12.04 -5.96
N ASP A 160 -3.46 11.02 -5.77
CA ASP A 160 -3.57 9.89 -6.71
C ASP A 160 -4.00 10.32 -8.12
N ILE A 161 -4.91 11.29 -8.26
CA ILE A 161 -5.29 11.86 -9.57
C ILE A 161 -4.09 12.58 -10.20
N SER A 162 -3.39 13.40 -9.41
CA SER A 162 -2.17 14.10 -9.88
C SER A 162 -1.12 13.11 -10.38
N ARG A 163 -0.92 12.00 -9.67
CA ARG A 163 0.00 10.94 -10.09
C ARG A 163 -0.39 10.26 -11.39
N LEU A 164 -1.66 9.98 -11.64
CA LEU A 164 -2.09 9.42 -12.92
C LEU A 164 -1.77 10.36 -14.09
N VAL A 165 -1.92 11.68 -13.88
CA VAL A 165 -1.53 12.70 -14.86
C VAL A 165 -0.01 12.71 -15.04
N ILE A 166 0.77 12.73 -13.96
CA ILE A 166 2.24 12.76 -14.02
C ILE A 166 2.79 11.48 -14.67
N ALA A 167 2.26 10.30 -14.34
CA ALA A 167 2.63 9.03 -14.96
C ALA A 167 2.39 9.06 -16.48
N SER A 168 1.24 9.60 -16.91
CA SER A 168 0.92 9.78 -18.33
C SER A 168 1.89 10.75 -19.03
N VAL A 169 2.33 11.81 -18.33
CA VAL A 169 3.33 12.76 -18.85
C VAL A 169 4.70 12.09 -18.96
N ILE A 170 5.15 11.35 -17.95
CA ILE A 170 6.43 10.61 -17.97
C ILE A 170 6.45 9.60 -19.12
N GLU A 171 5.36 8.87 -19.33
CA GLU A 171 5.24 7.91 -20.44
C GLU A 171 5.38 8.59 -21.80
N LYS A 172 4.70 9.72 -22.01
CA LYS A 172 4.81 10.53 -23.23
C LYS A 172 6.22 11.11 -23.42
N LEU A 173 6.86 11.61 -22.37
CA LEU A 173 8.23 12.13 -22.43
C LEU A 173 9.26 11.03 -22.71
N ARG A 174 9.05 9.83 -22.16
CA ARG A 174 9.88 8.65 -22.45
C ARG A 174 9.75 8.24 -23.91
N TYR A 175 8.55 8.23 -24.47
CA TYR A 175 8.31 7.92 -25.88
C TYR A 175 9.01 8.91 -26.81
N LEU A 176 8.99 10.21 -26.51
CA LEU A 176 9.66 11.25 -27.32
C LEU A 176 11.19 11.22 -27.27
N ARG A 177 11.78 10.48 -26.32
CA ARG A 177 13.23 10.33 -26.16
C ARG A 177 13.80 9.13 -26.93
N GLN A 178 12.94 8.19 -27.35
CA GLN A 178 13.29 7.03 -28.17
C GLN A 178 13.25 7.38 -29.66
#